data_AF-A0A842MB05-F1
#
_entry.id   AF-A0A842MB05-F1
#
_cell.length_a   1.000
_cell.length_b   1.000
_cell.length_c   1.000
_cell.angle_alpha   90.00
_cell.angle_beta   90.00
_cell.angle_gamma   90.00
#
_symmetry.space_group_name_H-M   'P 1'
#
loop_
_entity.id
_entity.type
_entity.pdbx_description
1 polymer ?
#
loop_
_entity_poly.entity_id
_entity_poly.type
_entity_poly.pdbx_seq_one_letter_code
_entity_poly.pdbx_strand_id
1 'polypeptide(L)' 'NEEIDYYVCNWCGNTVEDEPPEKCPICGAPKEEFKKIE' A
#
# COMPACT_ATOMS: atom_id res chain seq x y z
N ASN A 1 -4.98 1.40 -21.26
CA ASN A 1 -5.02 1.31 -19.79
C ASN A 1 -3.89 2.11 -19.24
N GLU A 2 -4.15 2.86 -18.18
CA GLU A 2 -3.12 3.51 -17.38
C GLU A 2 -2.45 2.43 -16.52
N GLU A 3 -1.12 2.44 -16.48
CA GLU A 3 -0.36 1.58 -15.58
C GLU A 3 -0.40 2.23 -14.20
N ILE A 4 -1.25 1.70 -13.32
CA ILE A 4 -1.37 2.13 -11.93
C ILE A 4 -0.68 1.05 -11.09
N ASP A 5 0.27 1.49 -10.26
CA ASP A 5 0.91 0.60 -9.30
C ASP A 5 0.00 0.45 -8.08
N TYR A 6 -0.26 -0.79 -7.69
CA TYR A 6 -1.05 -1.10 -6.50
C TYR A 6 -0.15 -1.64 -5.41
N TYR A 7 -0.40 -1.21 -4.18
CA TYR A 7 0.35 -1.65 -3.01
C TYR A 7 -0.58 -2.14 -1.91
N VAL A 8 -0.26 -3.27 -1.29
CA VAL A 8 -1.06 -3.86 -0.21
C VAL A 8 -0.27 -3.89 1.08
N CYS A 9 -0.90 -3.39 2.15
CA CYS A 9 -0.37 -3.48 3.51
C CYS A 9 -0.38 -4.94 3.99
N ASN A 10 0.79 -5.48 4.34
CA ASN A 10 0.93 -6.86 4.85
C ASN A 10 0.20 -7.10 6.18
N TRP A 11 -0.02 -6.05 6.97
CA TRP A 11 -0.59 -6.17 8.31
C TRP A 11 -2.12 -6.26 8.32
N CYS A 12 -2.78 -5.44 7.52
CA CYS A 12 -4.25 -5.33 7.54
C CYS A 12 -4.91 -5.52 6.17
N GLY A 13 -4.13 -5.68 5.10
CA GLY A 13 -4.66 -5.86 3.73
C GLY A 13 -5.15 -4.59 3.04
N ASN A 14 -4.87 -3.40 3.57
CA ASN A 14 -5.26 -2.14 2.92
C ASN A 14 -4.52 -1.98 1.58
N THR A 15 -5.26 -1.75 0.50
CA THR A 15 -4.72 -1.47 -0.84
C THR A 15 -4.68 0.02 -1.11
N VAL A 16 -3.60 0.51 -1.68
CA VAL A 16 -3.44 1.90 -2.13
C VAL A 16 -2.91 1.94 -3.56
N GLU A 17 -3.26 3.00 -4.27
CA GLU A 17 -2.82 3.30 -5.63
C GLU A 17 -1.59 4.22 -5.60
N ASP A 18 -0.76 4.16 -6.64
CA ASP A 18 0.46 4.95 -6.87
C ASP A 18 1.56 4.75 -5.83
N GLU A 19 1.61 5.54 -4.77
CA GLU A 19 2.64 5.43 -3.74
C GLU A 19 2.02 5.20 -2.36
N PRO A 20 2.54 4.22 -1.59
CA PRO A 20 2.03 4.02 -0.26
C PRO A 20 2.37 5.20 0.67
N PRO A 21 1.46 5.57 1.59
CA PRO A 21 1.68 6.62 2.57
C PRO A 21 2.76 6.22 3.60
N GLU A 22 3.33 7.20 4.30
CA GLU A 22 4.32 6.94 5.39
C GLU A 22 3.78 5.98 6.46
N LYS A 23 2.47 6.06 6.74
CA LYS A 23 1.75 5.16 7.64
C LYS A 23 0.44 4.72 7.01
N CYS A 24 0.09 3.46 7.21
CA CYS A 24 -1.17 2.90 6.80
C CYS A 24 -2.32 3.65 7.49
N PRO A 25 -3.29 4.21 6.75
CA PRO A 25 -4.40 4.97 7.32
C PRO A 25 -5.37 4.08 8.12
N ILE A 26 -5.29 2.75 7.94
CA ILE A 26 -6.18 1.78 8.59
C ILE A 26 -5.60 1.29 9.92
N CYS A 27 -4.31 0.91 9.95
CA CYS A 27 -3.70 0.26 11.11
C CYS A 27 -2.46 0.97 11.67
N GLY A 28 -1.95 2.00 10.99
CA GLY A 28 -0.75 2.74 11.41
C GLY A 28 0.60 2.08 11.09
N ALA A 29 0.62 0.92 10.41
CA ALA A 29 1.85 0.26 9.98
C ALA A 29 2.71 1.17 9.05
N PRO A 30 4.04 1.11 9.11
CA PRO A 30 4.91 1.99 8.30
C PRO A 30 4.84 1.66 6.79
N LYS A 31 5.25 2.61 5.93
CA LYS A 31 5.30 2.47 4.45
C LYS A 31 5.99 1.18 3.99
N GLU A 32 7.01 0.74 4.69
CA GLU A 32 7.79 -0.48 4.40
C GLU A 32 6.93 -1.76 4.43
N GLU A 33 5.78 -1.73 5.11
CA GLU A 33 4.84 -2.85 5.17
C GLU A 33 3.89 -2.93 3.96
N PHE A 34 3.98 -1.98 3.03
CA PHE A 34 3.25 -2.02 1.77
C PHE A 34 4.06 -2.75 0.70
N LYS A 35 3.48 -3.78 0.10
CA LYS A 35 4.07 -4.52 -1.03
C LYS A 35 3.37 -4.19 -2.33
N LYS A 36 4.16 -3.86 -3.36
CA LYS A 36 3.66 -3.70 -4.72
C LYS A 36 3.08 -5.03 -5.22
N ILE A 37 1.94 -4.96 -5.91
CA ILE A 37 1.33 -6.06 -6.63
C ILE A 37 1.73 -5.95 -8.12
N GLU A 38 2.01 -7.09 -8.74
CA GLU A 38 2.22 -7.23 -10.19
C GLU A 38 0.92 -7.49 -10.96
#